data_AF-A0A1S2VK16-F1
#
_entry.id   AF-A0A1S2VK16-F1
#
_cell.length_a   1.000
_cell.length_b   1.000
_cell.length_c   1.000
_cell.angle_alpha   90.00
_cell.angle_beta   90.00
_cell.angle_gamma   90.00
#
_symmetry.space_group_name_H-M   'P 1'
#
loop_
_entity.id
_entity.type
_entity.pdbx_description
1 polymer ?
#
loop_
_entity_poly.entity_id
_entity_poly.type
_entity_poly.pdbx_seq_one_letter_code
_entity_poly.pdbx_strand_id
1 'polypeptide(L)'
;MLLAFTACQSKTEQHEHHHGGAAKVVAEIDSVGQLEQEILAIHDSIMPQMSELMRLKKTVSAKIEATKDEAVKKGGLAVSGELEQADQAMMSWMNQYNGDTLKKLQPAQAMAYLRDQHGKVTEMRRTMHTSIDHAKAYVQP
;
A
#
# COMPACT_ATOMS: atom_id res chain seq x y z
N MET A 1 -57.25 49.19 28.74
CA MET A 1 -56.11 49.78 29.47
C MET A 1 -55.02 48.72 29.54
N LEU A 2 -53.88 49.04 28.93
CA LEU A 2 -52.55 48.42 28.98
C LEU A 2 -52.29 46.94 28.62
N LEU A 3 -51.43 46.83 27.60
CA LEU A 3 -50.58 45.72 27.17
C LEU A 3 -49.54 45.29 28.23
N ALA A 4 -49.12 44.02 28.19
CA ALA A 4 -47.71 43.66 28.27
C ALA A 4 -47.46 42.29 27.62
N PHE A 5 -46.71 42.31 26.51
CA PHE A 5 -46.04 41.15 25.91
C PHE A 5 -44.74 40.87 26.68
N THR A 6 -44.43 39.62 26.97
CA THR A 6 -43.06 39.18 27.29
C THR A 6 -42.64 38.06 26.34
N ALA A 7 -41.42 38.22 25.82
CA ALA A 7 -40.86 37.57 24.64
C ALA A 7 -40.11 36.27 24.96
N CYS A 8 -39.92 35.45 23.92
CA CYS A 8 -39.10 34.24 23.88
C CYS A 8 -37.62 34.45 24.26
N GLN A 9 -36.99 33.43 24.85
CA GLN A 9 -35.58 33.13 24.58
C GLN A 9 -35.26 31.62 24.72
N SER A 10 -35.16 30.98 23.55
CA SER A 10 -34.08 30.11 23.08
C SER A 10 -33.59 28.87 23.84
N LYS A 11 -33.61 27.77 23.08
CA LYS A 11 -32.53 26.77 22.87
C LYS A 11 -32.62 25.45 23.65
N THR A 12 -33.32 24.50 23.04
CA THR A 12 -32.90 23.10 23.00
C THR A 12 -31.48 23.04 22.41
N GLU A 13 -30.54 22.44 23.13
CA GLU A 13 -29.80 21.26 22.65
C GLU A 13 -28.93 20.70 23.78
N GLN A 14 -28.96 19.38 23.85
CA GLN A 14 -28.54 18.55 24.95
C GLN A 14 -27.03 18.56 25.09
N HIS A 15 -26.56 18.75 26.32
CA HIS A 15 -25.19 18.51 26.72
C HIS A 15 -25.00 16.98 26.82
N GLU A 16 -24.75 16.31 25.69
CA GLU A 16 -24.29 14.92 25.70
C GLU A 16 -22.80 14.89 26.06
N HIS A 17 -22.52 14.58 27.32
CA HIS A 17 -21.21 14.14 27.75
C HIS A 17 -20.92 12.77 27.13
N HIS A 18 -20.18 12.75 26.02
CA HIS A 18 -19.65 11.54 25.39
C HIS A 18 -18.63 10.83 26.31
N HIS A 19 -19.10 10.00 27.24
CA HIS A 19 -18.26 9.04 27.97
C HIS A 19 -18.16 7.66 27.30
N GLY A 20 -18.68 7.50 26.07
CA GLY A 20 -18.46 6.31 25.22
C GLY A 20 -17.29 6.41 24.23
N GLY A 21 -16.62 7.57 24.13
CA GLY A 21 -15.64 7.85 23.07
C GLY A 21 -14.27 7.19 23.27
N ALA A 22 -13.78 7.11 24.51
CA ALA A 22 -12.41 6.66 24.78
C ALA A 22 -12.18 5.19 24.39
N ALA A 23 -13.10 4.29 24.73
CA ALA A 23 -12.96 2.87 24.40
C ALA A 23 -13.00 2.61 22.88
N LYS A 24 -13.85 3.34 22.15
CA LYS A 24 -13.91 3.27 20.68
C LYS A 24 -12.64 3.82 20.03
N VAL A 25 -12.14 4.96 20.51
CA VAL A 25 -10.91 5.59 20.00
C VAL A 25 -9.69 4.68 20.22
N VAL A 26 -9.57 4.06 21.40
CA VAL A 26 -8.49 3.10 21.68
C VAL A 26 -8.58 1.88 20.75
N ALA A 27 -9.77 1.30 20.58
CA ALA A 27 -9.95 0.17 19.67
C ALA A 27 -9.65 0.53 18.20
N GLU A 28 -9.99 1.74 17.75
CA GLU A 28 -9.65 2.22 16.40
C GLU A 28 -8.13 2.43 16.26
N ILE A 29 -7.46 3.00 17.27
CA ILE A 29 -5.99 3.15 17.28
C ILE A 29 -5.30 1.79 17.21
N ASP A 30 -5.79 0.80 17.98
CA ASP A 30 -5.25 -0.57 17.92
C ASP A 30 -5.43 -1.17 16.51
N SER A 31 -6.58 -0.95 15.88
CA SER A 31 -6.83 -1.42 14.50
C SER A 31 -5.96 -0.73 13.45
N VAL A 32 -5.65 0.57 13.64
CA VAL A 32 -4.71 1.33 12.80
C VAL A 32 -3.32 0.72 12.93
N GLY A 33 -2.86 0.49 14.16
CA GLY A 33 -1.54 -0.09 14.42
C GLY A 33 -1.40 -1.51 13.84
N GLN A 34 -2.42 -2.35 13.98
CA GLN A 34 -2.44 -3.70 13.41
C GLN A 34 -2.35 -3.69 11.88
N LEU A 35 -3.12 -2.82 11.22
CA LEU A 35 -3.08 -2.73 9.76
C LEU A 35 -1.74 -2.18 9.26
N GLU A 36 -1.15 -1.19 9.95
CA GLU A 36 0.19 -0.71 9.63
C GLU A 36 1.22 -1.84 9.74
N GLN A 37 1.18 -2.61 10.82
CA GLN A 37 2.08 -3.76 11.00
C GLN A 37 1.92 -4.79 9.89
N GLU A 38 0.70 -5.08 9.45
CA GLU A 38 0.44 -5.99 8.34
C GLU A 38 1.07 -5.46 7.03
N ILE A 39 0.89 -4.18 6.73
CA ILE A 39 1.46 -3.53 5.54
C ILE A 39 2.99 -3.65 5.54
N LEU A 40 3.64 -3.32 6.66
CA LEU A 40 5.08 -3.40 6.80
C LEU A 40 5.57 -4.85 6.74
N ALA A 41 4.86 -5.79 7.35
CA ALA A 41 5.18 -7.21 7.25
C ALA A 41 5.09 -7.73 5.80
N ILE A 42 4.14 -7.22 5.00
CA ILE A 42 4.06 -7.54 3.57
C ILE A 42 5.32 -7.06 2.84
N HIS A 43 5.70 -5.79 3.04
CA HIS A 43 6.93 -5.23 2.48
C HIS A 43 8.16 -6.06 2.89
N ASP A 44 8.36 -6.28 4.19
CA ASP A 44 9.53 -6.98 4.71
C ASP A 44 9.62 -8.42 4.19
N SER A 45 8.49 -9.10 4.01
CA SER A 45 8.45 -10.47 3.48
C SER A 45 8.94 -10.61 2.04
N ILE A 46 8.84 -9.54 1.22
CA ILE A 46 9.23 -9.59 -0.20
C ILE A 46 10.63 -8.98 -0.44
N MET A 47 11.17 -8.20 0.49
CA MET A 47 12.51 -7.61 0.39
C MET A 47 13.61 -8.64 0.05
N PRO A 48 13.65 -9.86 0.62
CA PRO A 48 14.66 -10.86 0.26
C PRO A 48 14.65 -11.25 -1.23
N GLN A 49 13.49 -11.18 -1.88
CA GLN A 49 13.31 -11.52 -3.29
C GLN A 49 13.95 -10.50 -4.24
N MET A 50 14.32 -9.31 -3.75
CA MET A 50 14.95 -8.28 -4.56
C MET A 50 16.31 -8.70 -5.12
N SER A 51 17.05 -9.49 -4.35
CA SER A 51 18.31 -10.09 -4.82
C SER A 51 18.08 -11.01 -6.02
N GLU A 52 17.02 -11.83 -5.99
CA GLU A 52 16.64 -12.73 -7.07
C GLU A 52 16.12 -11.96 -8.29
N LEU A 53 15.32 -10.91 -8.07
CA LEU A 53 14.86 -10.01 -9.13
C LEU A 53 16.05 -9.44 -9.92
N MET A 54 17.06 -8.91 -9.20
CA MET A 54 18.26 -8.34 -9.83
C MET A 54 19.09 -9.38 -10.58
N ARG A 55 19.19 -10.60 -10.04
CA ARG A 55 19.85 -11.71 -10.73
C ARG A 55 19.12 -12.06 -12.02
N LEU A 56 17.80 -12.18 -11.97
CA LEU A 56 16.96 -12.49 -13.12
C LEU A 56 17.02 -11.40 -14.19
N LYS A 57 17.01 -10.11 -13.84
CA LYS A 57 17.21 -9.01 -14.81
C LYS A 57 18.50 -9.20 -15.62
N LYS A 58 19.61 -9.52 -14.94
CA LYS A 58 20.90 -9.80 -15.60
C LYS A 58 20.84 -11.04 -16.50
N THR A 59 20.26 -12.13 -16.02
CA THR A 59 20.15 -13.39 -16.80
C THR A 59 19.25 -13.22 -18.02
N VAL A 60 18.12 -12.55 -17.89
CA VAL A 60 17.20 -12.25 -19.00
C VAL A 60 17.90 -11.40 -20.05
N SER A 61 18.61 -10.32 -19.65
CA SER A 61 19.39 -9.48 -20.58
C SER A 61 20.43 -10.30 -21.36
N ALA A 62 21.22 -11.13 -20.66
CA ALA A 62 22.23 -11.96 -21.30
C ALA A 62 21.61 -12.94 -22.32
N LYS A 63 20.45 -13.53 -22.02
CA LYS A 63 19.73 -14.44 -22.94
C LYS A 63 19.20 -13.70 -24.17
N ILE A 64 18.68 -12.47 -23.99
CA ILE A 64 18.25 -11.59 -25.09
C ILE A 64 19.42 -11.23 -26.01
N GLU A 65 20.60 -10.94 -25.44
CA GLU A 65 21.80 -10.58 -26.20
C GLU A 65 22.40 -11.76 -26.96
N ALA A 66 22.31 -12.98 -26.40
CA ALA A 66 22.88 -14.18 -27.00
C ALA A 66 22.01 -14.81 -28.10
N THR A 67 20.69 -14.60 -28.07
CA THR A 67 19.78 -15.26 -29.01
C THR A 67 19.72 -14.54 -30.37
N LYS A 68 19.61 -15.33 -31.45
CA LYS A 68 19.27 -14.84 -32.80
C LYS A 68 17.79 -15.09 -33.16
N ASP A 69 17.06 -15.78 -32.29
CA ASP A 69 15.64 -16.05 -32.47
C ASP A 69 14.83 -14.84 -32.01
N GLU A 70 14.13 -14.21 -32.96
CA GLU A 70 13.33 -13.00 -32.72
C GLU A 70 12.12 -13.26 -31.80
N ALA A 71 11.54 -14.47 -31.81
CA ALA A 71 10.45 -14.81 -30.91
C ALA A 71 10.95 -14.93 -29.47
N VAL A 72 12.09 -15.60 -29.27
CA VAL A 72 12.76 -15.67 -27.95
C VAL A 72 13.12 -14.26 -27.47
N LYS A 73 13.72 -13.45 -28.34
CA LYS A 73 14.09 -12.06 -28.02
C LYS A 73 12.89 -11.22 -27.60
N LYS A 74 11.77 -11.31 -28.34
CA LYS A 74 10.52 -10.60 -28.01
C LYS A 74 9.96 -11.03 -26.65
N GLY A 75 9.97 -12.34 -26.37
CA GLY A 75 9.57 -12.86 -25.06
C GLY A 75 10.44 -12.32 -23.92
N GLY A 76 11.76 -12.29 -24.13
CA GLY A 76 12.69 -11.73 -23.15
C GLY A 76 12.48 -10.24 -22.88
N LEU A 77 12.22 -9.43 -23.90
CA LEU A 77 11.93 -8.01 -23.73
C LEU A 77 10.66 -7.77 -22.90
N ALA A 78 9.62 -8.59 -23.09
CA ALA A 78 8.40 -8.51 -22.28
C ALA A 78 8.69 -8.83 -20.80
N VAL A 79 9.36 -9.95 -20.54
CA VAL A 79 9.78 -10.37 -19.19
C VAL A 79 10.70 -9.34 -18.53
N SER A 80 11.62 -8.74 -19.28
CA SER A 80 12.50 -7.67 -18.78
C SER A 80 11.69 -6.46 -18.31
N GLY A 81 10.66 -6.07 -19.07
CA GLY A 81 9.72 -5.01 -18.67
C GLY A 81 8.93 -5.33 -17.40
N GLU A 82 8.52 -6.57 -17.21
CA GLU A 82 7.82 -7.02 -15.99
C GLU A 82 8.74 -6.97 -14.75
N LEU A 83 10.01 -7.37 -14.90
CA LEU A 83 11.00 -7.28 -13.82
C LEU A 83 11.30 -5.81 -13.46
N GLU A 84 11.35 -4.92 -14.44
CA GLU A 84 11.50 -3.48 -14.21
C GLU A 84 10.28 -2.89 -13.48
N GLN A 85 9.07 -3.28 -13.86
CA GLN A 85 7.85 -2.85 -13.16
C GLN A 85 7.83 -3.31 -11.70
N ALA A 86 8.27 -4.54 -11.41
CA ALA A 86 8.36 -5.05 -10.04
C ALA A 86 9.35 -4.24 -9.19
N ASP A 87 10.51 -3.92 -9.74
CA ASP A 87 11.55 -3.08 -9.11
C ASP A 87 10.98 -1.68 -8.79
N GLN A 88 10.38 -1.05 -9.81
CA GLN A 88 9.80 0.29 -9.70
C GLN A 88 8.62 0.34 -8.72
N ALA A 89 7.77 -0.70 -8.68
CA ALA A 89 6.65 -0.76 -7.73
C ALA A 89 7.14 -0.71 -6.28
N MET A 90 8.23 -1.43 -5.97
CA MET A 90 8.86 -1.42 -4.66
C MET A 90 9.45 -0.06 -4.30
N MET A 91 10.27 0.49 -5.18
CA MET A 91 10.90 1.78 -4.94
C MET A 91 9.88 2.91 -4.85
N SER A 92 8.85 2.89 -5.70
CA SER A 92 7.77 3.86 -5.70
C SER A 92 6.96 3.81 -4.40
N TRP A 93 6.60 2.62 -3.92
CA TRP A 93 5.89 2.48 -2.66
C TRP A 93 6.73 2.98 -1.48
N MET A 94 8.00 2.59 -1.39
CA MET A 94 8.90 3.04 -0.32
C MET A 94 9.08 4.57 -0.29
N ASN A 95 9.10 5.21 -1.47
CA ASN A 95 9.22 6.66 -1.58
C ASN A 95 7.92 7.41 -1.21
N GLN A 96 6.76 6.76 -1.36
CA GLN A 96 5.44 7.36 -1.13
C GLN A 96 4.88 7.05 0.28
N TYR A 97 5.23 5.90 0.85
CA TYR A 97 4.78 5.52 2.18
C TYR A 97 5.33 6.48 3.23
N ASN A 98 4.47 6.94 4.14
CA ASN A 98 4.86 7.87 5.19
C ASN A 98 4.07 7.57 6.48
N GLY A 99 4.64 6.74 7.34
CA GLY A 99 4.06 6.39 8.65
C GLY A 99 3.92 7.59 9.60
N ASP A 100 4.69 8.67 9.45
CA ASP A 100 4.54 9.86 10.29
C ASP A 100 3.21 10.60 10.06
N THR A 101 2.53 10.33 8.94
CA THR A 101 1.18 10.84 8.69
C THR A 101 0.18 10.30 9.72
N LEU A 102 0.36 9.06 10.20
CA LEU A 102 -0.56 8.42 11.15
C LEU A 102 -0.62 9.14 12.50
N LYS A 103 0.47 9.79 12.91
CA LYS A 103 0.54 10.60 14.14
C LYS A 103 -0.29 11.89 14.05
N LYS A 104 -0.66 12.31 12.83
CA LYS A 104 -1.33 13.60 12.56
C LYS A 104 -2.79 13.43 12.16
N LEU A 105 -3.19 12.24 11.73
CA LEU A 105 -4.53 11.95 11.21
C LEU A 105 -5.48 11.50 12.34
N GLN A 106 -6.77 11.83 12.19
CA GLN A 106 -7.81 11.20 13.01
C GLN A 106 -7.94 9.72 12.66
N PRO A 107 -8.38 8.85 13.59
CA PRO A 107 -8.40 7.40 13.38
C PRO A 107 -9.07 6.94 12.08
N ALA A 108 -10.22 7.53 11.72
CA ALA A 108 -10.91 7.20 10.47
C ALA A 108 -10.10 7.57 9.20
N GLN A 109 -9.36 8.69 9.23
CA GLN A 109 -8.50 9.11 8.12
C GLN A 109 -7.23 8.26 8.03
N ALA A 110 -6.64 7.92 9.19
CA ALA A 110 -5.52 6.99 9.26
C ALA A 110 -5.90 5.62 8.69
N MET A 111 -7.08 5.11 9.04
CA MET A 111 -7.60 3.87 8.48
C MET A 111 -7.82 3.91 6.96
N ALA A 112 -8.33 5.03 6.43
CA ALA A 112 -8.50 5.18 4.99
C ALA A 112 -7.15 5.19 4.25
N TYR A 113 -6.16 5.92 4.78
CA TYR A 113 -4.80 5.93 4.24
C TYR A 113 -4.18 4.52 4.26
N LEU A 114 -4.23 3.82 5.39
CA LEU A 114 -3.65 2.48 5.51
C LEU A 114 -4.34 1.46 4.59
N ARG A 115 -5.66 1.55 4.37
CA ARG A 115 -6.34 0.68 3.40
C ARG A 115 -5.84 0.89 1.97
N ASP A 116 -5.58 2.14 1.57
CA ASP A 116 -4.96 2.45 0.28
C ASP A 116 -3.53 1.89 0.20
N GLN A 117 -2.73 2.06 1.27
CA GLN A 117 -1.36 1.52 1.33
C GLN A 117 -1.34 -0.02 1.32
N HIS A 118 -2.30 -0.66 1.97
CA HIS A 118 -2.47 -2.12 1.96
C HIS A 118 -2.78 -2.66 0.56
N GLY A 119 -3.66 -1.98 -0.19
CA GLY A 119 -3.90 -2.29 -1.60
C GLY A 119 -2.63 -2.19 -2.43
N LYS A 120 -1.86 -1.10 -2.27
CA LYS A 120 -0.61 -0.87 -3.00
C LYS A 120 0.47 -1.91 -2.68
N VAL A 121 0.68 -2.23 -1.40
CA VAL A 121 1.71 -3.20 -0.99
C VAL A 121 1.34 -4.63 -1.41
N THR A 122 0.05 -4.96 -1.43
CA THR A 122 -0.46 -6.25 -1.92
C THR A 122 -0.24 -6.39 -3.43
N GLU A 123 -0.55 -5.34 -4.19
CA GLU A 123 -0.35 -5.31 -5.64
C GLU A 123 1.14 -5.35 -6.02
N MET A 124 1.98 -4.65 -5.25
CA MET A 124 3.44 -4.73 -5.37
C MET A 124 3.93 -6.17 -5.15
N ARG A 125 3.49 -6.85 -4.09
CA ARG A 125 3.83 -8.27 -3.84
C ARG A 125 3.41 -9.16 -5.01
N ARG A 126 2.18 -8.98 -5.52
CA ARG A 126 1.66 -9.75 -6.66
C ARG A 126 2.54 -9.55 -7.90
N THR A 127 2.90 -8.31 -8.20
CA THR A 127 3.76 -7.95 -9.32
C THR A 127 5.14 -8.59 -9.16
N MET A 128 5.74 -8.50 -7.97
CA MET A 128 7.03 -9.13 -7.65
C MET A 128 7.03 -10.63 -7.95
N HIS A 129 6.06 -11.36 -7.41
CA HIS A 129 5.97 -12.81 -7.60
C HIS A 129 5.75 -13.18 -9.06
N THR A 130 4.81 -12.51 -9.74
CA THR A 130 4.48 -12.81 -11.13
C THR A 130 5.68 -12.56 -12.05
N SER A 131 6.34 -11.41 -11.91
CA SER A 131 7.52 -11.07 -12.72
C SER A 131 8.68 -12.04 -12.49
N ILE A 132 8.92 -12.47 -11.24
CA ILE A 132 9.95 -13.47 -10.92
C ILE A 132 9.60 -14.82 -11.54
N ASP A 133 8.35 -15.26 -11.47
CA ASP A 133 7.93 -16.56 -12.00
C ASP A 133 8.03 -16.60 -13.53
N HIS A 134 7.59 -15.55 -14.21
CA HIS A 134 7.75 -15.42 -15.66
C HIS A 134 9.22 -15.39 -16.07
N ALA A 135 10.07 -14.66 -15.32
CA ALA A 135 11.49 -14.64 -15.60
C ALA A 135 12.17 -15.99 -15.39
N LYS A 136 11.80 -16.72 -14.33
CA LYS A 136 12.27 -18.09 -14.10
C LYS A 136 11.87 -19.01 -15.26
N ALA A 137 10.62 -18.95 -15.71
CA ALA A 137 10.16 -19.73 -16.86
C ALA A 137 10.92 -19.39 -18.14
N TYR A 138 11.21 -18.11 -18.38
CA TYR A 138 11.95 -17.68 -19.57
C TYR A 138 13.43 -18.12 -19.57
N VAL A 139 14.10 -18.13 -18.41
CA VAL A 139 15.53 -18.48 -18.30
C VAL A 139 15.76 -19.97 -18.08
N GLN A 140 14.72 -20.78 -17.92
CA GLN A 140 14.85 -22.23 -17.91
C GLN A 140 15.47 -22.72 -19.24
N PRO A 141 16.30 -23.78 -19.18
CA PRO A 141 16.98 -24.35 -20.34
C PRO A 141 16.01 -24.99 -21.35
#